data_AF-A0A562TVI0-F1
#
_entry.id   AF-A0A562TVI0-F1
#
_cell.length_a   1.000
_cell.length_b   1.000
_cell.length_c   1.000
_cell.angle_alpha   90.00
_cell.angle_beta   90.00
_cell.angle_gamma   90.00
#
_symmetry.space_group_name_H-M   'P 1'
#
loop_
_entity.id
_entity.type
_entity.pdbx_description
1 polymer ?
#
loop_
_entity_poly.entity_id
_entity_poly.type
_entity_poly.pdbx_seq_one_letter_code
_entity_poly.pdbx_strand_id
1 'polypeptide(L)'
;MSTLDDFYLQQDEPVKGTLLALKQIILKQDEDITNAWKYGMPFFCYKGKMFCYLWVHKKYQQPYIGMVEGKRFDESFLIQEDRSRMKIMLFNPNEDLPLQTIESIIQKAISFYKTGAIKIKE
;
A
#
# COMPACT_ATOMS: atom_id res chain seq x y z
N MET A 1 -21.11 8.86 0.91
CA MET A 1 -19.69 8.57 1.18
C MET A 1 -19.31 7.34 0.37
N SER A 2 -18.09 7.28 -0.16
CA SER A 2 -17.56 6.11 -0.86
C SER A 2 -17.13 5.07 0.17
N THR A 3 -17.30 3.77 -0.11
CA THR A 3 -16.85 2.68 0.78
C THR A 3 -15.36 2.78 1.15
N LEU A 4 -14.56 3.41 0.28
CA LEU A 4 -13.17 3.75 0.55
C LEU A 4 -13.02 4.73 1.72
N ASP A 5 -13.78 5.81 1.71
CA ASP A 5 -13.67 6.85 2.75
C ASP A 5 -14.24 6.35 4.07
N ASP A 6 -15.32 5.56 4.02
CA ASP A 6 -15.89 4.91 5.20
C ASP A 6 -14.86 4.03 5.92
N PHE A 7 -14.04 3.26 5.18
CA PHE A 7 -12.98 2.44 5.77
C PHE A 7 -11.99 3.26 6.60
N TYR A 8 -11.51 4.38 6.07
CA TYR A 8 -10.55 5.23 6.80
C TYR A 8 -11.23 5.93 7.99
N LEU A 9 -12.47 6.40 7.81
CA LEU A 9 -13.19 7.15 8.83
C LEU A 9 -13.57 6.31 10.06
N GLN A 10 -13.76 5.00 9.87
CA GLN A 10 -14.10 4.03 10.92
C GLN A 10 -12.91 3.59 11.79
N GLN A 11 -11.67 3.95 11.44
CA GLN A 11 -10.51 3.61 12.25
C GLN A 11 -10.37 4.59 13.42
N ASP A 12 -9.84 4.09 14.54
CA ASP A 12 -9.47 4.93 15.68
C ASP A 12 -8.14 5.64 15.44
N GLU A 13 -7.93 6.78 16.11
CA GLU A 13 -6.63 7.41 16.15
C GLU A 13 -5.67 6.62 17.08
N PRO A 14 -4.38 6.51 16.74
CA PRO A 14 -3.68 7.22 15.65
C PRO A 14 -3.66 6.48 14.29
N VAL A 15 -4.24 5.29 14.21
CA VAL A 15 -4.23 4.44 13.00
C VAL A 15 -4.91 5.14 11.81
N LYS A 16 -6.01 5.83 12.07
CA LYS A 16 -6.73 6.63 11.07
C LYS A 16 -5.83 7.67 10.40
N GLY A 17 -5.17 8.52 11.20
CA GLY A 17 -4.22 9.51 10.70
C GLY A 17 -3.11 8.89 9.87
N THR A 18 -2.53 7.77 10.34
CA THR A 18 -1.51 7.04 9.59
C THR A 18 -2.02 6.56 8.23
N LEU A 19 -3.16 5.89 8.17
CA LEU A 19 -3.69 5.35 6.91
C LEU A 19 -4.05 6.46 5.91
N LEU A 20 -4.60 7.57 6.39
CA LEU A 20 -4.88 8.74 5.55
C LEU A 20 -3.61 9.36 4.99
N ALA A 21 -2.55 9.49 5.81
CA ALA A 21 -1.25 9.96 5.36
C ALA A 21 -0.64 9.01 4.31
N LEU A 22 -0.65 7.70 4.56
CA LEU A 22 -0.17 6.70 3.61
C LEU A 22 -0.93 6.77 2.27
N LYS A 23 -2.27 6.89 2.30
CA LYS A 23 -3.08 7.07 1.09
C LYS A 23 -2.61 8.28 0.27
N GLN A 24 -2.39 9.41 0.92
CA GLN A 24 -1.93 10.64 0.27
C GLN A 24 -0.51 10.51 -0.30
N ILE A 25 0.41 9.92 0.45
CA ILE A 25 1.80 9.70 0.00
C ILE A 25 1.81 8.82 -1.25
N ILE A 26 1.05 7.71 -1.26
CA ILE A 26 0.97 6.78 -2.38
C ILE A 26 0.39 7.47 -3.63
N LEU A 27 -0.73 8.19 -3.50
CA LEU A 27 -1.39 8.86 -4.63
C LEU A 27 -0.55 9.98 -5.25
N LYS A 28 0.35 10.60 -4.48
CA LYS A 28 1.25 11.65 -4.98
C LYS A 28 2.42 11.12 -5.81
N GLN A 29 2.67 9.81 -5.81
CA GLN A 29 3.86 9.25 -6.47
C GLN A 29 3.77 9.22 -8.00
N ASP A 30 2.56 9.12 -8.56
CA ASP A 30 2.33 9.08 -10.00
C ASP A 30 0.83 9.31 -10.30
N GLU A 31 0.52 10.07 -11.36
CA GLU A 31 -0.84 10.44 -11.74
C GLU A 31 -1.71 9.25 -12.19
N ASP A 32 -1.08 8.17 -12.68
CA ASP A 32 -1.76 6.95 -13.11
C ASP A 32 -2.17 6.04 -11.93
N ILE A 33 -1.86 6.45 -10.69
CA ILE A 33 -2.26 5.73 -9.49
C ILE A 33 -3.70 6.07 -9.14
N THR A 34 -4.51 5.04 -9.00
CA THR A 34 -5.91 5.14 -8.60
C THR A 34 -6.14 4.35 -7.32
N ASN A 35 -6.97 4.86 -6.41
CA ASN A 35 -7.42 4.12 -5.23
C ASN A 35 -8.83 3.56 -5.48
N ALA A 36 -8.99 2.24 -5.32
CA ALA A 36 -10.22 1.52 -5.59
C ALA A 36 -10.55 0.55 -4.44
N TRP A 37 -11.84 0.38 -4.14
CA TRP A 37 -12.30 -0.66 -3.21
C TRP A 37 -12.27 -2.02 -3.90
N LYS A 38 -11.41 -2.94 -3.45
CA LYS A 38 -11.32 -4.30 -4.01
C LYS A 38 -11.11 -5.30 -2.88
N TYR A 39 -11.78 -6.46 -2.97
CA TYR A 39 -11.67 -7.53 -1.97
C TYR A 39 -11.92 -7.07 -0.51
N GLY A 40 -12.77 -6.05 -0.32
CA GLY A 40 -13.08 -5.50 1.00
C GLY A 40 -12.01 -4.58 1.60
N MET A 41 -11.05 -4.09 0.81
CA MET A 41 -9.98 -3.22 1.29
C MET A 41 -9.57 -2.13 0.28
N PRO A 42 -8.94 -1.03 0.72
CA PRO A 42 -8.44 0.01 -0.16
C PRO A 42 -7.21 -0.47 -0.96
N PHE A 43 -7.42 -0.78 -2.23
CA PHE A 43 -6.36 -1.13 -3.17
C PHE A 43 -5.91 0.07 -3.98
N PHE A 44 -4.64 0.08 -4.36
CA PHE A 44 -4.05 1.03 -5.29
C PHE A 44 -3.70 0.30 -6.59
N CYS A 45 -4.12 0.90 -7.70
CA CYS A 45 -3.89 0.39 -9.03
C CYS A 45 -3.05 1.38 -9.83
N TYR A 46 -2.00 0.88 -10.49
CA TYR A 46 -1.24 1.63 -11.47
C TYR A 46 -1.73 1.22 -12.86
N LYS A 47 -2.25 2.15 -13.66
CA LYS A 47 -2.87 1.88 -14.97
C LYS A 47 -3.86 0.70 -14.92
N GLY A 48 -4.75 0.72 -13.93
CA GLY A 48 -5.77 -0.32 -13.72
C GLY A 48 -5.29 -1.65 -13.12
N LYS A 49 -3.97 -1.85 -12.92
CA LYS A 49 -3.39 -3.06 -12.32
C LYS A 49 -3.05 -2.84 -10.84
N MET A 50 -3.51 -3.74 -9.98
CA MET A 50 -3.22 -3.68 -8.54
C MET A 50 -1.74 -3.85 -8.29
N PHE A 51 -1.15 -2.96 -7.47
CA PHE A 51 0.27 -3.02 -7.10
C PHE A 51 0.50 -2.92 -5.59
N CYS A 52 -0.33 -2.16 -4.86
CA CYS A 52 -0.33 -2.17 -3.40
C CYS A 52 -1.73 -1.96 -2.80
N TYR A 53 -1.85 -2.10 -1.48
CA TYR A 53 -3.07 -1.86 -0.71
C TYR A 53 -2.73 -1.42 0.71
N LEU A 54 -3.70 -0.81 1.40
CA LEU A 54 -3.59 -0.47 2.82
C LEU A 54 -4.48 -1.37 3.66
N TRP A 55 -4.01 -1.73 4.84
CA TRP A 55 -4.81 -2.50 5.80
C TRP A 55 -4.26 -2.37 7.22
N VAL A 56 -4.96 -2.95 8.20
CA VAL A 56 -4.53 -3.00 9.60
C VAL A 56 -4.26 -4.45 9.98
N HIS A 57 -3.07 -4.71 10.52
CA HIS A 57 -2.67 -6.03 10.93
C HIS A 57 -3.45 -6.48 12.17
N LYS A 58 -4.23 -7.57 12.08
CA LYS A 58 -5.13 -8.00 13.17
C LYS A 58 -4.44 -8.26 14.51
N LYS A 59 -3.23 -8.86 14.49
CA LYS A 59 -2.47 -9.18 15.70
C LYS A 59 -1.80 -7.96 16.33
N TYR A 60 -1.04 -7.21 15.52
CA TYR A 60 -0.25 -6.07 15.98
C TYR A 60 -1.05 -4.76 16.07
N GLN A 61 -2.26 -4.71 15.51
CA GLN A 61 -3.09 -3.50 15.39
C GLN A 61 -2.33 -2.34 14.69
N GLN A 62 -1.40 -2.69 13.81
CA GLN A 62 -0.56 -1.74 13.10
C GLN A 62 -1.04 -1.57 11.64
N PRO A 63 -1.14 -0.33 11.13
CA PRO A 63 -1.37 -0.10 9.71
C PRO A 63 -0.19 -0.61 8.89
N TYR A 64 -0.46 -1.06 7.66
CA TYR A 64 0.58 -1.53 6.76
C TYR A 64 0.27 -1.24 5.28
N ILE A 65 1.34 -1.13 4.50
CA ILE A 65 1.28 -1.20 3.03
C ILE A 65 1.56 -2.64 2.63
N GLY A 66 0.63 -3.24 1.90
CA GLY A 66 0.84 -4.54 1.27
C GLY A 66 1.24 -4.40 -0.18
N MET A 67 2.42 -4.92 -0.54
CA MET A 67 2.92 -4.97 -1.90
C MET A 67 2.45 -6.25 -2.60
N VAL A 68 1.72 -6.10 -3.71
CA VAL A 68 1.13 -7.22 -4.47
C VAL A 68 2.22 -8.14 -4.99
N GLU A 69 3.30 -7.55 -5.50
CA GLU A 69 4.44 -8.25 -6.10
C GLU A 69 5.61 -8.37 -5.13
N GLY A 70 5.32 -8.66 -3.87
CA GLY A 70 6.29 -8.72 -2.79
C GLY A 70 7.52 -9.58 -3.06
N LYS A 71 7.41 -10.64 -3.87
CA LYS A 71 8.54 -11.48 -4.29
C LYS A 71 9.62 -10.75 -5.11
N ARG A 72 9.32 -9.58 -5.67
CA ARG A 72 10.27 -8.74 -6.42
C ARG A 72 11.00 -7.73 -5.55
N PHE A 73 10.79 -7.78 -4.23
CA PHE A 73 11.42 -6.93 -3.24
C PHE A 73 12.38 -7.75 -2.39
N ASP A 74 13.57 -7.20 -2.16
CA ASP A 74 14.66 -7.80 -1.37
C ASP A 74 14.84 -7.11 -0.02
N GLU A 75 14.11 -6.00 0.19
CA GLU A 75 14.13 -5.19 1.38
C GLU A 75 13.68 -5.99 2.60
N SER A 76 14.52 -6.05 3.64
CA SER A 76 14.29 -6.87 4.84
C SER A 76 13.11 -6.41 5.70
N PHE A 77 12.75 -5.12 5.63
CA PHE A 77 11.58 -4.56 6.32
C PHE A 77 10.26 -4.94 5.66
N LEU A 78 10.28 -5.47 4.44
CA LEU A 78 9.11 -6.05 3.78
C LEU A 78 8.98 -7.51 4.20
N ILE A 79 8.02 -7.77 5.08
CA ILE A 79 7.80 -9.11 5.64
C ILE A 79 6.76 -9.88 4.84
N GLN A 80 7.04 -11.14 4.54
CA GLN A 80 6.10 -12.00 3.82
C GLN A 80 5.06 -12.63 4.77
N GLU A 81 5.51 -13.06 5.96
CA GLU A 81 4.75 -13.94 6.87
C GLU A 81 4.21 -15.16 6.09
N ASP A 82 2.96 -15.55 6.32
CA ASP A 82 2.32 -16.69 5.64
C ASP A 82 1.78 -16.34 4.23
N ARG A 83 2.06 -15.14 3.70
CA ARG A 83 1.52 -14.71 2.39
C ARG A 83 2.27 -15.39 1.25
N SER A 84 1.52 -15.90 0.27
CA SER A 84 2.08 -16.66 -0.86
C SER A 84 2.86 -15.83 -1.88
N ARG A 85 2.56 -14.53 -1.98
CA ARG A 85 3.13 -13.59 -2.99
C ARG A 85 3.44 -12.22 -2.41
N MET A 86 2.57 -11.72 -1.54
CA MET A 86 2.63 -10.35 -1.04
C MET A 86 3.66 -10.23 0.07
N LYS A 87 4.25 -9.04 0.20
CA LYS A 87 4.99 -8.62 1.39
C LYS A 87 4.35 -7.37 1.96
N ILE A 88 4.47 -7.16 3.26
CA ILE A 88 3.90 -6.01 3.95
C ILE A 88 5.00 -5.18 4.64
N MET A 89 4.82 -3.87 4.68
CA MET A 89 5.59 -2.96 5.51
C MET A 89 4.67 -2.47 6.64
N LEU A 90 4.97 -2.87 7.88
CA LEU A 90 4.24 -2.45 9.07
C LEU A 90 4.69 -1.03 9.48
N PHE A 91 3.76 -0.23 9.98
CA PHE A 91 4.04 1.09 10.53
C PHE A 91 3.57 1.16 11.98
N ASN A 92 4.40 1.75 12.84
CA ASN A 92 3.95 2.14 14.17
C ASN A 92 3.15 3.45 14.03
N PRO A 93 1.85 3.48 14.40
CA PRO A 93 1.04 4.68 14.22
C PRO A 93 1.43 5.83 15.17
N ASN A 94 2.29 5.57 16.16
CA ASN A 94 2.81 6.58 17.09
C ASN A 94 4.18 7.14 16.70
N GLU A 95 4.72 6.74 15.55
CA GLU A 95 6.02 7.20 15.05
C GLU A 95 5.86 7.96 13.73
N ASP A 96 6.86 8.77 13.41
CA ASP A 96 6.93 9.44 12.12
C ASP A 96 7.03 8.43 10.97
N LEU A 97 6.29 8.71 9.90
CA LEU A 97 6.33 7.87 8.71
C LEU A 97 7.68 8.01 8.01
N PRO A 98 8.35 6.89 7.65
CA PRO A 98 9.62 6.92 6.94
C PRO A 98 9.37 7.28 5.46
N LEU A 99 9.12 8.56 5.19
CA LEU A 99 8.63 9.07 3.91
C LEU A 99 9.51 8.60 2.74
N GLN A 100 10.82 8.80 2.83
CA GLN A 100 11.77 8.38 1.78
C GLN A 100 11.70 6.88 1.49
N THR A 101 11.52 6.05 2.52
CA THR A 101 11.39 4.60 2.36
C THR A 101 10.09 4.25 1.66
N ILE A 102 8.96 4.87 2.05
CA ILE A 102 7.65 4.67 1.43
C ILE A 102 7.69 5.07 -0.05
N GLU A 103 8.23 6.25 -0.36
CA GLU A 103 8.36 6.73 -1.73
C GLU A 103 9.22 5.79 -2.57
N SER A 104 10.37 5.35 -2.03
CA SER A 104 11.27 4.43 -2.70
C SER A 104 10.58 3.10 -3.07
N ILE A 105 9.86 2.47 -2.13
CA ILE A 105 9.20 1.19 -2.41
C ILE A 105 8.01 1.34 -3.38
N ILE A 106 7.29 2.46 -3.33
CA ILE A 106 6.17 2.72 -4.25
C ILE A 106 6.70 2.97 -5.67
N GLN A 107 7.74 3.80 -5.82
CA GLN A 107 8.40 4.02 -7.11
C GLN A 107 9.00 2.72 -7.67
N LYS A 108 9.63 1.89 -6.82
CA LYS A 108 10.11 0.56 -7.20
C LYS A 108 8.96 -0.34 -7.65
N ALA A 109 7.82 -0.32 -6.96
CA ALA A 109 6.64 -1.10 -7.38
C ALA A 109 6.15 -0.68 -8.77
N ILE A 110 6.02 0.63 -9.00
CA ILE A 110 5.54 1.21 -10.26
C ILE A 110 6.51 0.93 -11.40
N SER A 111 7.83 0.95 -11.14
CA SER A 111 8.84 0.70 -12.17
C SER A 111 8.70 -0.67 -12.82
N PHE A 112 8.21 -1.68 -12.10
CA PHE A 112 7.92 -3.01 -12.68
C PHE A 112 6.85 -2.97 -13.78
N TYR A 113 5.93 -2.03 -13.71
CA TYR A 113 4.89 -1.83 -14.72
C TYR A 113 5.42 -0.96 -15.87
N LYS A 114 6.16 0.11 -15.55
CA LYS A 114 6.77 1.01 -16.56
C LYS A 114 7.79 0.28 -17.45
N THR A 115 8.55 -0.66 -16.88
CA THR A 115 9.57 -1.46 -17.61
C THR A 115 8.97 -2.67 -18.33
N GLY A 116 7.68 -2.96 -18.16
CA GLY A 116 7.03 -4.12 -18.74
C GLY A 116 7.33 -5.46 -18.05
N ALA A 117 8.06 -5.47 -16.93
CA ALA A 117 8.25 -6.66 -16.10
C ALA A 117 6.91 -7.23 -15.58
N ILE A 118 5.90 -6.37 -15.47
CA ILE A 118 4.49 -6.73 -15.26
C ILE A 118 3.68 -6.14 -16.41
N LYS A 119 2.94 -7.00 -17.10
CA LYS A 119 2.08 -6.58 -18.21
C LYS A 119 0.86 -5.81 -17.72
N ILE A 120 0.74 -4.57 -18.16
CA ILE A 120 -0.52 -3.81 -18.11
C ILE A 120 -1.37 -4.29 -19.29
N LYS A 121 -2.69 -4.39 -19.10
CA LYS A 121 -3.58 -4.67 -20.24
C LYS A 121 -3.75 -3.33 -20.95
N GLU A 122 -3.33 -3.26 -22.21
CA GLU A 122 -3.73 -2.19 -23.13
C GLU A 122 -5.26 -2.14 -23.26
#